data_AF-A0A0P0N310-F1
#
_entry.id   AF-A0A0P0N310-F1
#
_cell.length_a   1.000
_cell.length_b   1.000
_cell.length_c   1.000
_cell.angle_alpha   90.00
_cell.angle_beta   90.00
_cell.angle_gamma   90.00
#
_symmetry.space_group_name_H-M   'P 1'
#
loop_
_entity.id
_entity.type
_entity.pdbx_description
1 polymer ?
#
loop_
_entity_poly.entity_id
_entity_poly.type
_entity_poly.pdbx_seq_one_letter_code
_entity_poly.pdbx_strand_id
1 'polypeptide(L)'
;MAKVKIKLVSLLREAVNGKGEVEIEINNDKVTLGEAIAKLFEEYPRLQKLVKELEERGLTVIYTVNGHSASRDTSVSDGDEIAILPPASGG
;
A
#
# COMPACT_ATOMS: atom_id res chain seq x y z
N MET A 1 14.73 -12.04 1.79
CA MET A 1 14.58 -10.80 1.00
C MET A 1 13.33 -10.98 0.17
N ALA A 2 12.36 -10.08 0.31
CA ALA A 2 11.14 -10.11 -0.50
C ALA A 2 11.03 -8.79 -1.27
N LYS A 3 10.84 -8.89 -2.58
CA LYS A 3 10.52 -7.77 -3.46
C LYS A 3 9.04 -7.82 -3.76
N VAL A 4 8.30 -6.81 -3.32
CA VAL A 4 6.85 -6.72 -3.55
C VAL A 4 6.54 -5.54 -4.46
N LYS A 5 5.52 -5.71 -5.30
CA LYS A 5 5.04 -4.67 -6.19
C LYS A 5 3.81 -4.00 -5.60
N ILE A 6 3.89 -2.69 -5.34
CA ILE A 6 2.78 -1.91 -4.79
C ILE A 6 2.13 -1.07 -5.89
N LYS A 7 0.86 -1.35 -6.18
CA LYS A 7 0.02 -0.57 -7.09
C LYS A 7 -0.76 0.51 -6.35
N LEU A 8 -0.72 1.71 -6.92
CA LEU A 8 -1.37 2.91 -6.42
C LEU A 8 -2.25 3.49 -7.52
N VAL A 9 -3.51 3.79 -7.19
CA VAL A 9 -4.50 4.30 -8.13
C VAL A 9 -5.04 5.66 -7.72
N SER A 10 -5.61 6.38 -8.68
CA SER A 10 -6.33 7.64 -8.48
C SER A 10 -5.50 8.65 -7.66
N LEU A 11 -6.06 9.18 -6.57
CA LEU A 11 -5.42 10.20 -5.73
C LEU A 11 -4.18 9.69 -4.96
N LEU A 12 -4.06 8.37 -4.74
CA LEU A 12 -2.90 7.78 -4.05
C LEU A 12 -1.66 7.81 -4.95
N ARG A 13 -1.85 7.66 -6.27
CA ARG A 13 -0.78 7.77 -7.28
C ARG A 13 -0.17 9.18 -7.29
N GLU A 14 -0.99 10.21 -7.09
CA GLU A 14 -0.49 11.60 -7.06
C GLU A 14 0.42 11.85 -5.85
N ALA A 15 0.17 11.16 -4.74
CA ALA A 15 0.99 11.26 -3.54
C ALA A 15 2.39 10.63 -3.68
N VAL A 16 2.61 9.82 -4.73
CA VAL A 16 3.90 9.22 -5.08
C VAL A 16 4.45 9.75 -6.41
N ASN A 17 4.23 11.05 -6.67
CA ASN A 17 4.74 11.74 -7.86
C ASN A 17 4.24 11.15 -9.19
N GLY A 18 3.02 10.61 -9.21
CA GLY A 18 2.44 10.05 -10.42
C GLY A 18 2.93 8.65 -10.77
N LYS A 19 3.69 7.98 -9.88
CA LYS A 19 4.06 6.57 -10.04
C LYS A 19 2.87 5.68 -9.74
N GLY A 20 2.34 4.98 -10.75
CA GLY A 20 1.23 4.04 -10.53
C GLY A 20 1.67 2.74 -9.86
N GLU A 21 2.97 2.46 -9.88
CA GLU A 21 3.56 1.23 -9.35
C GLU A 21 4.91 1.57 -8.70
N VAL A 22 5.16 1.00 -7.53
CA VAL A 22 6.39 1.16 -6.76
C VAL A 22 6.85 -0.23 -6.32
N GLU A 23 8.13 -0.52 -6.47
CA GLU A 23 8.73 -1.74 -5.95
C GLU A 23 9.37 -1.45 -4.59
N ILE A 24 9.08 -2.29 -3.60
CA ILE A 24 9.64 -2.17 -2.25
C ILE A 24 10.43 -3.44 -1.94
N GLU A 25 11.68 -3.28 -1.54
CA GLU A 25 12.58 -4.37 -1.15
C GLU A 25 12.69 -4.45 0.37
N ILE A 26 12.41 -5.62 0.93
CA ILE A 26 12.41 -5.85 2.37
C ILE A 26 13.33 -7.02 2.70
N ASN A 27 14.38 -6.72 3.45
CA ASN A 27 15.40 -7.69 3.85
C ASN A 27 14.97 -8.45 5.11
N ASN A 28 13.86 -9.17 5.02
CA ASN A 28 13.36 -10.03 6.09
C ASN A 28 12.99 -11.43 5.56
N ASP A 29 12.95 -12.42 6.45
CA ASP A 29 12.62 -13.81 6.13
C ASP A 29 11.09 -14.02 6.09
N LYS A 30 10.38 -13.28 6.94
CA LYS A 30 8.92 -13.17 6.96
C LYS A 30 8.58 -11.69 6.84
N VAL A 31 7.81 -11.35 5.81
CA VAL A 31 7.37 -9.99 5.57
C VAL A 31 5.85 -9.97 5.67
N THR A 32 5.33 -9.00 6.39
CA THR A 32 3.90 -8.73 6.45
C THR A 32 3.51 -7.57 5.53
N LEU A 33 2.26 -7.52 5.11
CA LEU A 33 1.68 -6.37 4.43
C LEU A 33 1.92 -5.08 5.23
N GLY A 34 1.81 -5.15 6.56
CA GLY A 34 2.07 -4.03 7.46
C GLY A 34 3.48 -3.47 7.32
N GLU A 35 4.49 -4.33 7.30
CA GLU A 35 5.89 -3.94 7.08
C GLU A 35 6.09 -3.32 5.70
N ALA A 36 5.52 -3.91 4.64
CA ALA A 36 5.64 -3.38 3.29
C ALA A 36 5.03 -1.98 3.14
N ILE A 37 3.85 -1.77 3.73
CA ILE A 37 3.20 -0.46 3.70
C ILE A 37 3.92 0.53 4.61
N ALA A 38 4.46 0.11 5.75
CA ALA A 38 5.27 0.97 6.61
C ALA A 38 6.50 1.49 5.84
N LYS A 39 7.21 0.59 5.13
CA LYS A 39 8.35 0.95 4.30
C LYS A 39 7.99 1.92 3.18
N LEU A 40 6.88 1.67 2.49
CA LEU A 40 6.33 2.58 1.48
C LEU A 40 6.04 3.96 2.07
N PHE A 41 5.49 4.04 3.27
CA PHE A 41 5.17 5.31 3.93
C PHE A 41 6.42 6.06 4.40
N GLU A 42 7.49 5.36 4.77
CA GLU A 42 8.79 5.99 5.04
C GLU A 42 9.37 6.63 3.78
N GLU A 43 9.28 5.95 2.62
CA GLU A 43 9.76 6.48 1.34
C GLU A 43 8.86 7.58 0.77
N TYR A 44 7.56 7.51 1.03
CA TYR A 44 6.56 8.47 0.56
C TYR A 44 5.74 9.04 1.73
N PRO A 45 6.30 9.94 2.55
CA PRO A 45 5.60 10.54 3.70
C PRO A 45 4.30 11.27 3.30
N ARG A 46 4.25 11.81 2.08
CA ARG A 46 3.04 12.45 1.52
C ARG A 46 1.90 11.46 1.34
N LEU A 47 2.20 10.21 0.94
CA LEU A 47 1.21 9.14 0.84
C LEU A 47 0.69 8.77 2.24
N GLN A 48 1.57 8.66 3.23
CA GLN A 48 1.17 8.40 4.62
C GLN A 48 0.22 9.48 5.14
N LYS A 49 0.56 10.76 4.91
CA LYS A 49 -0.28 11.88 5.32
C LYS A 49 -1.66 11.80 4.67
N LEU A 50 -1.71 11.56 3.36
CA LEU A 50 -2.96 11.43 2.62
C LEU A 50 -3.84 10.28 3.15
N VAL A 51 -3.26 9.11 3.42
CA VAL A 51 -3.99 7.97 3.99
C VAL A 51 -4.56 8.34 5.36
N LYS A 52 -3.77 8.98 6.23
CA LYS A 52 -4.26 9.45 7.54
C LYS A 52 -5.41 10.45 7.40
N GLU A 53 -5.28 11.44 6.51
CA GLU A 53 -6.32 12.44 6.27
C GLU A 53 -7.63 11.79 5.76
N LEU A 54 -7.55 10.73 4.97
CA LEU A 54 -8.73 9.96 4.57
C LEU A 54 -9.36 9.22 5.77
N GLU A 55 -8.54 8.53 6.56
CA GLU A 55 -9.02 7.77 7.72
C GLU A 55 -9.65 8.67 8.79
N GLU A 56 -9.07 9.86 9.05
CA GLU A 56 -9.62 10.87 9.96
C GLU A 56 -10.99 11.40 9.49
N ARG A 57 -11.25 11.35 8.18
CA ARG A 57 -12.55 11.70 7.59
C ARG A 57 -13.54 10.53 7.56
N GLY A 58 -13.19 9.40 8.18
CA GLY A 58 -14.00 8.18 8.18
C GLY A 58 -13.95 7.42 6.86
N LEU A 59 -12.97 7.72 5.99
CA LEU A 59 -12.80 7.06 4.71
C LEU A 59 -11.65 6.05 4.79
N THR A 60 -11.98 4.77 4.86
CA THR A 60 -11.00 3.70 4.98
C THR A 60 -10.41 3.31 3.62
N VAL A 61 -9.09 3.25 3.55
CA VAL A 61 -8.37 2.67 2.40
C VAL A 61 -8.37 1.15 2.49
N ILE A 62 -8.46 0.49 1.34
CA ILE A 62 -8.48 -0.97 1.26
C ILE A 62 -7.11 -1.45 0.78
N TYR A 63 -6.59 -2.47 1.44
CA TYR A 63 -5.36 -3.15 1.02
C TYR A 63 -5.71 -4.52 0.45
N THR A 64 -5.08 -4.85 -0.67
CA THR A 64 -5.22 -6.18 -1.27
C THR A 64 -3.85 -6.78 -1.54
N VAL A 65 -3.78 -8.11 -1.45
CA VAL A 65 -2.63 -8.92 -1.87
C VAL A 65 -3.14 -9.88 -2.95
N ASN A 66 -2.55 -9.82 -4.14
CA ASN A 66 -2.95 -10.59 -5.33
C ASN A 66 -4.46 -10.48 -5.63
N GLY A 67 -5.03 -9.29 -5.48
CA GLY A 67 -6.44 -9.01 -5.74
C GLY A 67 -7.41 -9.40 -4.62
N HIS A 68 -6.93 -9.97 -3.51
CA HIS A 68 -7.75 -10.33 -2.36
C HIS A 68 -7.54 -9.36 -1.20
N SER A 69 -8.62 -8.93 -0.53
CA SER A 69 -8.52 -8.08 0.66
C SER A 69 -7.65 -8.73 1.73
N ALA A 70 -6.72 -7.95 2.27
CA ALA A 70 -5.70 -8.43 3.21
C ALA A 70 -5.59 -7.49 4.42
N SER A 71 -5.38 -8.07 5.60
CA SER A 71 -5.06 -7.33 6.82
C SER A 71 -3.57 -7.03 6.90
N ARG A 72 -3.18 -6.06 7.74
CA ARG A 72 -1.78 -5.70 7.98
C ARG A 72 -0.90 -6.89 8.40
N ASP A 73 -1.47 -7.88 9.07
CA ASP A 73 -0.76 -9.09 9.52
C ASP A 73 -0.58 -10.16 8.43
N THR A 74 -1.17 -9.96 7.25
CA THR A 74 -1.08 -10.91 6.13
C THR A 74 0.37 -11.04 5.68
N SER A 75 0.88 -12.27 5.61
CA SER A 75 2.22 -12.53 5.08
C SER A 75 2.27 -12.29 3.58
N VAL A 76 3.33 -11.63 3.12
CA VAL A 76 3.59 -11.36 1.71
C VAL A 76 4.93 -11.99 1.33
N SER A 77 4.98 -12.53 0.11
CA SER A 77 6.14 -13.21 -0.46
C SER A 77 6.75 -12.38 -1.59
N ASP A 78 7.95 -12.78 -2.00
CA ASP A 78 8.57 -12.23 -3.20
C ASP A 78 7.64 -12.39 -4.42
N GLY A 79 7.49 -11.32 -5.20
CA GLY A 79 6.63 -11.30 -6.38
C GLY A 79 5.15 -11.04 -6.10
N ASP A 80 4.72 -10.97 -4.84
CA ASP A 80 3.34 -10.62 -4.52
C ASP A 80 3.00 -9.19 -4.97
N GLU A 81 1.79 -9.05 -5.50
CA GLU A 81 1.22 -7.77 -5.86
C GLU A 81 0.36 -7.24 -4.71
N ILE A 82 0.73 -6.09 -4.19
CA ILE A 82 -0.03 -5.34 -3.20
C ILE A 82 -0.73 -4.19 -3.91
N ALA A 83 -2.01 -3.97 -3.67
CA ALA A 83 -2.67 -2.74 -4.13
C ALA A 83 -3.26 -1.97 -2.95
N ILE A 84 -3.08 -0.65 -2.96
CA ILE A 84 -3.76 0.27 -2.06
C ILE A 84 -4.85 0.97 -2.85
N LEU A 85 -6.08 0.75 -2.43
CA LEU A 85 -7.26 1.31 -3.06
C LEU A 85 -7.79 2.43 -2.17
N PRO A 86 -8.10 3.61 -2.72
CA PRO A 86 -8.84 4.60 -1.98
C PRO A 86 -10.21 4.03 -1.58
N PRO A 87 -10.88 4.62 -0.58
CA PRO A 87 -12.30 4.36 -0.33
C PRO A 87 -13.06 4.34 -1.66
N ALA A 88 -13.86 3.30 -1.90
CA ALA A 88 -14.68 3.25 -3.10
C ALA A 88 -15.62 4.45 -3.09
N SER A 89 -15.39 5.42 -3.98
CA SER A 89 -16.40 6.40 -4.36
C SER A 89 -17.49 5.62 -5.10
N GLY A 90 -18.40 5.00 -4.34
CA GLY A 90 -19.58 4.37 -4.91
C GLY A 90 -20.33 5.39 -5.77
N GLY A 91 -20.67 4.97 -6.99
CA GLY A 91 -21.69 5.64 -7.80
C GLY A 91 -23.08 5.49 -7.20
#